data_AF-A0A843LFU6-F1
#
_entry.id   AF-A0A843LFU6-F1
#
_cell.length_a   1.000
_cell.length_b   1.000
_cell.length_c   1.000
_cell.angle_alpha   90.00
_cell.angle_beta   90.00
_cell.angle_gamma   90.00
#
_symmetry.space_group_name_H-M   'P 1'
#
loop_
_entity.id
_entity.type
_entity.pdbx_description
1 polymer ?
#
loop_
_entity_poly.entity_id
_entity_poly.type
_entity_poly.pdbx_seq_one_letter_code
_entity_poly.pdbx_strand_id
1 'polypeptide(L)'
;MKTQYIIFMALMLCASMGLVIAEENSSANDTAIPTLYAINDTNVSFSNVSVETSDDEVHSGFRYGWEKFKLNFIRNETKHAERELQLARWKLAEAKFKARNGNFDGAEKALEDHDKLIADIQSKIERMQNGSLTPGLDRALEVHGERLSSLRLLLESSNLTDQQRAKIEMRVSKLENNTEHLSELRVEIENRGEDRLQRLENRTERVNESGDRVRERIENRSRNGSNDSSEDDSSEDDSSDDFAEDDNSTDDSVDSESSGGSVNQSS
;
A
#
# COMPACT_ATOMS: atom_id res chain seq x y z
N MET A 1 42.46 15.64 19.25
CA MET A 1 41.28 15.97 18.40
C MET A 1 40.65 14.74 17.74
N LYS A 2 41.40 13.83 17.10
CA LYS A 2 40.81 12.65 16.43
C LYS A 2 40.05 11.68 17.37
N THR A 3 40.52 11.50 18.61
CA THR A 3 39.86 10.65 19.62
C THR A 3 38.56 11.24 20.18
N GLN A 4 38.39 12.57 20.16
CA GLN A 4 37.15 13.21 20.60
C GLN A 4 36.01 13.01 19.60
N TYR A 5 36.31 12.97 18.29
CA TYR A 5 35.30 12.67 17.25
C TYR A 5 34.77 11.24 17.33
N ILE A 6 35.60 10.27 17.68
CA ILE A 6 35.18 8.86 17.81
C ILE A 6 34.25 8.68 19.01
N ILE A 7 34.53 9.34 20.13
CA ILE A 7 33.66 9.31 21.31
C ILE A 7 32.32 10.02 21.03
N PHE A 8 32.34 11.15 20.30
CA PHE A 8 31.11 11.86 19.94
C PHE A 8 30.23 11.07 18.95
N MET A 9 30.83 10.37 17.99
CA MET A 9 30.11 9.48 17.06
C MET A 9 29.51 8.26 17.78
N ALA A 10 30.24 7.64 18.70
CA ALA A 10 29.73 6.50 19.48
C ALA A 10 28.57 6.90 20.41
N LEU A 11 28.63 8.10 21.02
CA LEU A 11 27.58 8.61 21.90
C LEU A 11 26.28 8.94 21.12
N MET A 12 26.41 9.49 19.90
CA MET A 12 25.26 9.71 18.99
C MET A 12 24.59 8.41 18.56
N LEU A 13 25.35 7.34 18.34
CA LEU A 13 24.84 6.01 17.95
C LEU A 13 24.09 5.29 19.09
N CYS A 14 24.51 5.49 20.35
CA CYS A 14 23.81 4.93 21.51
C CYS A 14 22.54 5.70 21.89
N ALA A 15 22.50 7.02 21.67
CA ALA A 15 21.31 7.83 21.97
C ALA A 15 20.12 7.52 21.06
N SER A 16 20.34 7.09 19.81
CA SER A 16 19.26 6.72 18.89
C SER A 16 18.58 5.39 19.21
N MET A 17 19.20 4.51 20.00
CA MET A 17 18.60 3.23 20.39
C MET A 17 17.77 3.30 21.67
N GLY A 18 17.93 4.36 22.49
CA GLY A 18 17.20 4.52 23.75
C GLY A 18 15.76 5.07 23.60
N LEU A 19 15.43 5.71 22.47
CA LEU A 19 14.11 6.34 22.29
C LEU A 19 13.02 5.37 21.82
N VAL A 20 13.36 4.14 21.43
CA VAL A 20 12.39 3.15 20.91
C VAL A 20 11.77 2.29 22.04
N ILE A 21 12.25 2.39 23.28
CA ILE A 21 11.84 1.50 24.40
C ILE A 21 11.17 2.28 25.56
N ALA A 22 10.78 3.53 25.35
CA ALA A 22 10.11 4.32 26.39
C ALA A 22 8.57 4.33 26.32
N GLU A 23 7.95 3.86 25.23
CA GLU A 23 6.48 3.82 25.12
C GLU A 23 5.84 2.48 25.53
N GLU A 24 6.62 1.42 25.82
CA GLU A 24 6.05 0.09 26.09
C GLU A 24 5.89 -0.28 27.58
N ASN A 25 6.12 0.62 28.54
CA ASN A 25 6.15 0.20 29.96
C ASN A 25 5.40 1.07 30.98
N SER A 26 4.41 1.84 30.55
CA SER A 26 3.49 2.51 31.49
C SER A 26 2.04 2.12 31.24
N SER A 27 1.72 0.83 31.40
CA SER A 27 0.34 0.35 31.69
C SER A 27 0.37 -1.10 32.15
N ALA A 28 0.91 -1.34 33.34
CA ALA A 28 0.71 -2.60 34.06
C ALA A 28 -0.24 -2.36 35.25
N ASN A 29 -1.55 -2.43 34.99
CA ASN A 29 -2.57 -3.02 35.86
C ASN A 29 -3.96 -2.71 35.28
N ASP A 30 -4.53 -3.66 34.54
CA ASP A 30 -5.67 -4.44 35.03
C ASP A 30 -6.11 -5.42 33.94
N THR A 31 -6.59 -6.58 34.39
CA THR A 31 -7.17 -7.69 33.62
C THR A 31 -7.84 -7.30 32.30
N ALA A 32 -7.18 -7.58 31.20
CA ALA A 32 -7.80 -7.67 29.88
C ALA A 32 -7.07 -8.73 29.06
N ILE A 33 -7.88 -9.52 28.36
CA ILE A 33 -7.53 -10.54 27.38
C ILE A 33 -6.45 -10.00 26.45
N PRO A 34 -5.41 -10.78 26.07
CA PRO A 34 -4.45 -10.33 25.08
C PRO A 34 -5.18 -10.15 23.75
N THR A 35 -5.58 -8.91 23.47
CA THR A 35 -5.97 -8.40 22.16
C THR A 35 -4.73 -8.44 21.26
N LEU A 36 -4.43 -9.65 20.78
CA LEU A 36 -3.56 -9.88 19.65
C LEU A 36 -4.14 -9.11 18.45
N TYR A 37 -3.36 -8.14 17.98
CA TYR A 37 -3.64 -7.30 16.82
C TYR A 37 -4.88 -6.40 16.96
N ALA A 38 -4.76 -5.37 17.79
CA ALA A 38 -5.23 -4.06 17.35
C ALA A 38 -4.47 -3.73 16.06
N ILE A 39 -5.05 -4.11 14.92
CA ILE A 39 -4.83 -3.44 13.65
C ILE A 39 -5.30 -2.02 13.93
N ASN A 40 -4.40 -1.17 14.41
CA ASN A 40 -4.66 0.25 14.48
C ASN A 40 -4.96 0.67 13.04
N ASP A 41 -6.26 0.84 12.78
CA ASP A 41 -6.82 1.77 11.83
C ASP A 41 -6.21 3.14 12.11
N THR A 42 -4.96 3.31 11.70
CA THR A 42 -4.58 4.54 11.05
C THR A 42 -5.32 4.50 9.72
N ASN A 43 -6.59 4.89 9.81
CA ASN A 43 -7.27 5.70 8.83
C ASN A 43 -6.37 6.92 8.58
N VAL A 44 -5.25 6.69 7.89
CA VAL A 44 -4.60 7.73 7.13
C VAL A 44 -5.57 7.89 5.97
N SER A 45 -6.58 8.71 6.22
CA SER A 45 -7.22 9.52 5.20
C SER A 45 -6.09 10.30 4.55
N PHE A 46 -5.39 9.63 3.64
CA PHE A 46 -4.70 10.30 2.56
C PHE A 46 -5.86 10.79 1.73
N SER A 47 -6.12 12.08 1.92
CA SER A 47 -6.75 12.95 0.96
C SER A 47 -6.47 12.43 -0.44
N ASN A 48 -7.44 12.58 -1.34
CA ASN A 48 -7.13 12.84 -2.73
C ASN A 48 -6.11 14.00 -2.77
N VAL A 49 -4.84 13.70 -2.54
CA VAL A 49 -3.73 14.51 -2.97
C VAL A 49 -3.69 14.16 -4.44
N SER A 50 -4.52 14.88 -5.20
CA SER A 50 -4.09 15.40 -6.47
C SER A 50 -2.68 15.90 -6.23
N VAL A 51 -1.71 15.04 -6.55
CA VAL A 51 -0.32 15.48 -6.68
C VAL A 51 -0.33 16.28 -7.98
N GLU A 52 -0.87 17.50 -7.89
CA GLU A 52 -0.26 18.62 -8.56
C GLU A 52 1.14 18.70 -7.96
N THR A 53 2.06 17.92 -8.54
CA THR A 53 3.47 18.26 -8.46
C THR A 53 3.56 19.63 -9.13
N SER A 54 3.42 20.68 -8.32
CA SER A 54 3.86 22.02 -8.70
C SER A 54 5.30 21.86 -9.20
N ASP A 55 5.60 22.46 -10.35
CA ASP A 55 6.87 22.30 -11.07
C ASP A 55 8.11 22.58 -10.17
N ASP A 56 7.94 23.24 -9.02
CA ASP A 56 8.95 23.50 -7.99
C ASP A 56 9.42 22.26 -7.18
N GLU A 57 8.64 21.18 -7.10
CA GLU A 57 9.02 20.01 -6.27
C GLU A 57 10.02 19.04 -6.94
N VAL A 58 10.27 19.21 -8.24
CA VAL A 58 11.17 18.36 -9.06
C VAL A 58 12.66 18.51 -8.68
N HIS A 59 13.03 19.53 -7.88
CA HIS A 59 14.43 19.87 -7.62
C HIS A 59 15.10 19.21 -6.41
N SER A 60 14.42 18.41 -5.59
CA SER A 60 15.06 17.78 -4.43
C SER A 60 15.49 16.33 -4.68
N GLY A 61 16.60 16.13 -5.39
CA GLY A 61 17.22 14.79 -5.53
C GLY A 61 17.52 14.11 -4.18
N PHE A 62 17.67 14.90 -3.11
CA PHE A 62 17.80 14.41 -1.73
C PHE A 62 16.52 13.74 -1.23
N ARG A 63 15.34 14.31 -1.47
CA ARG A 63 14.05 13.71 -1.09
C ARG A 63 13.82 12.38 -1.81
N TYR A 64 14.15 12.30 -3.10
CA TYR A 64 14.09 11.05 -3.87
C TYR A 64 14.98 9.97 -3.25
N GLY A 65 16.23 10.31 -2.90
CA GLY A 65 17.14 9.40 -2.23
C GLY A 65 16.63 8.94 -0.87
N TRP A 66 16.00 9.83 -0.09
CA TRP A 66 15.43 9.50 1.21
C TRP A 66 14.20 8.59 1.12
N GLU A 67 13.28 8.83 0.18
CA GLU A 67 12.15 7.94 -0.03
C GLU A 67 12.60 6.56 -0.52
N LYS A 68 13.62 6.50 -1.39
CA LYS A 68 14.22 5.23 -1.81
C LYS A 68 14.88 4.48 -0.64
N PHE A 69 15.49 5.20 0.30
CA PHE A 69 16.03 4.59 1.52
C PHE A 69 14.92 4.03 2.42
N LYS A 70 13.81 4.78 2.59
CA LYS A 70 12.64 4.30 3.36
C LYS A 70 12.04 3.02 2.81
N LEU A 71 12.02 2.84 1.49
CA LEU A 71 11.52 1.61 0.85
C LEU A 71 12.18 0.35 1.42
N ASN A 72 13.48 0.39 1.71
CA ASN A 72 14.21 -0.76 2.27
C ASN A 72 13.74 -1.19 3.67
N PHE A 73 13.04 -0.32 4.41
CA PHE A 73 12.50 -0.63 5.74
C PHE A 73 11.03 -1.06 5.71
N ILE A 74 10.36 -0.99 4.55
CA ILE A 74 8.96 -1.38 4.42
C ILE A 74 8.88 -2.88 4.17
N ARG A 75 8.40 -3.63 5.17
CA ARG A 75 8.24 -5.09 5.09
C ARG A 75 6.92 -5.53 4.43
N ASN A 76 5.94 -4.62 4.34
CA ASN A 76 4.64 -4.91 3.72
C ASN A 76 4.72 -4.66 2.21
N GLU A 77 4.52 -5.71 1.41
CA GLU A 77 4.67 -5.66 -0.06
C GLU A 77 3.70 -4.68 -0.74
N THR A 78 2.46 -4.58 -0.26
CA THR A 78 1.47 -3.62 -0.79
C THR A 78 1.93 -2.18 -0.57
N LYS A 79 2.37 -1.85 0.65
CA LYS A 79 2.91 -0.51 0.97
C LYS A 79 4.19 -0.22 0.20
N HIS A 80 5.00 -1.24 -0.05
CA HIS A 80 6.22 -1.11 -0.84
C HIS A 80 5.88 -0.75 -2.30
N ALA A 81 4.91 -1.45 -2.90
CA ALA A 81 4.48 -1.21 -4.26
C ALA A 81 3.81 0.17 -4.44
N GLU A 82 3.00 0.61 -3.47
CA GLU A 82 2.44 1.98 -3.45
C GLU A 82 3.52 3.06 -3.45
N ARG A 83 4.59 2.87 -2.68
CA ARG A 83 5.71 3.81 -2.60
C ARG A 83 6.57 3.80 -3.85
N GLU A 84 6.78 2.64 -4.47
CA GLU A 84 7.41 2.58 -5.79
C GLU A 84 6.56 3.26 -6.85
N LEU A 85 5.24 3.13 -6.80
CA LEU A 85 4.33 3.84 -7.72
C LEU A 85 4.46 5.36 -7.56
N GLN A 86 4.65 5.85 -6.33
CA GLN A 86 4.94 7.26 -6.07
C GLN A 86 6.28 7.69 -6.71
N LEU A 87 7.33 6.87 -6.61
CA LEU A 87 8.60 7.14 -7.28
C LEU A 87 8.46 7.14 -8.81
N ALA A 88 7.65 6.24 -9.37
CA ALA A 88 7.36 6.21 -10.80
C ALA A 88 6.69 7.52 -11.24
N ARG A 89 5.67 7.99 -10.51
CA ARG A 89 5.02 9.28 -10.77
C ARG A 89 6.00 10.46 -10.75
N TRP A 90 6.94 10.47 -9.79
CA TRP A 90 8.00 11.48 -9.76
C TRP A 90 8.93 11.42 -10.98
N LYS A 91 9.29 10.22 -11.43
CA LYS A 91 10.08 10.04 -12.66
C LYS A 91 9.35 10.50 -13.91
N LEU A 92 8.05 10.26 -13.97
CA LEU A 92 7.20 10.78 -15.05
C LEU A 92 7.13 12.31 -15.03
N ALA A 93 7.01 12.93 -13.86
CA ALA A 93 7.07 14.38 -13.72
C ALA A 93 8.44 14.94 -14.13
N GLU A 94 9.53 14.29 -13.72
CA GLU A 94 10.91 14.63 -14.13
C GLU A 94 11.06 14.56 -15.66
N ALA A 95 10.50 13.53 -16.30
CA ALA A 95 10.52 13.39 -17.76
C ALA A 95 9.75 14.53 -18.45
N LYS A 96 8.55 14.86 -17.98
CA LYS A 96 7.74 15.97 -18.50
C LYS A 96 8.49 17.30 -18.40
N PHE A 97 9.11 17.56 -17.25
CA PHE A 97 9.90 18.78 -17.03
C PHE A 97 11.09 18.88 -17.98
N LYS A 98 11.88 17.81 -18.12
CA LYS A 98 13.03 17.79 -19.04
C LYS A 98 12.62 17.95 -20.51
N ALA A 99 11.52 17.33 -20.91
CA ALA A 99 10.96 17.47 -22.25
C ALA A 99 10.50 18.91 -22.54
N ARG A 100 9.90 19.59 -21.55
CA ARG A 100 9.54 21.02 -21.67
C ARG A 100 10.77 21.91 -21.87
N ASN A 101 11.89 21.58 -21.21
CA ASN A 101 13.15 22.33 -21.31
C ASN A 101 14.01 21.93 -22.54
N GLY A 102 13.47 21.16 -23.49
CA GLY A 102 14.18 20.71 -24.68
C GLY A 102 15.30 19.69 -24.44
N ASN A 103 15.42 19.15 -23.22
CA ASN A 103 16.37 18.11 -22.88
C ASN A 103 15.74 16.73 -23.11
N PHE A 104 15.68 16.32 -24.38
CA PHE A 104 15.04 15.08 -24.80
C PHE A 104 15.78 13.83 -24.30
N ASP A 105 17.11 13.80 -24.35
CA ASP A 105 17.92 12.68 -23.82
C ASP A 105 17.66 12.46 -22.33
N GLY A 106 17.56 13.55 -21.56
CA GLY A 106 17.27 13.49 -20.14
C GLY A 106 15.83 13.04 -19.84
N ALA A 107 14.88 13.40 -20.70
CA ALA A 107 13.49 12.99 -20.60
C ALA A 107 13.30 11.51 -20.92
N GLU A 108 13.97 11.01 -21.97
CA GLU A 108 13.96 9.60 -22.36
C GLU A 108 14.54 8.73 -21.25
N LYS A 109 15.68 9.13 -20.65
CA LYS A 109 16.25 8.43 -19.50
C LYS A 109 15.32 8.40 -18.28
N ALA A 110 14.58 9.48 -18.04
CA ALA A 110 13.62 9.52 -16.94
C ALA A 110 12.39 8.63 -17.21
N LEU A 111 11.98 8.50 -18.48
CA LEU A 111 10.96 7.53 -18.90
C LEU A 111 11.44 6.09 -18.78
N GLU A 112 12.70 5.80 -19.12
CA GLU A 112 13.28 4.46 -18.92
C GLU A 112 13.28 4.06 -17.43
N ASP A 113 13.70 4.98 -16.55
CA ASP A 113 13.62 4.79 -15.09
C ASP A 113 12.17 4.57 -14.61
N HIS A 114 11.20 5.30 -15.19
CA HIS A 114 9.78 5.14 -14.90
C HIS A 114 9.28 3.75 -15.29
N ASP A 115 9.55 3.30 -16.52
CA ASP A 115 9.07 2.02 -17.04
C ASP A 115 9.65 0.85 -16.24
N LYS A 116 10.91 0.96 -15.83
CA LYS A 116 11.53 -0.02 -14.94
C LYS A 116 10.78 -0.14 -13.62
N LEU A 117 10.40 0.99 -13.00
CA LEU A 117 9.63 0.99 -11.76
C LEU A 117 8.23 0.38 -11.97
N ILE A 118 7.57 0.68 -13.09
CA ILE A 118 6.27 0.10 -13.43
C ILE A 118 6.38 -1.42 -13.62
N ALA A 119 7.40 -1.91 -14.32
CA ALA A 119 7.63 -3.34 -14.51
C ALA A 119 7.88 -4.05 -13.16
N ASP A 120 8.69 -3.44 -12.27
CA ASP A 120 8.92 -3.97 -10.92
C ASP A 120 7.62 -4.04 -10.09
N ILE A 121 6.76 -3.02 -10.20
CA ILE A 121 5.45 -2.97 -9.53
C ILE A 121 4.51 -4.04 -10.10
N GLN A 122 4.42 -4.18 -11.41
CA GLN A 122 3.58 -5.21 -12.07
C GLN A 122 3.99 -6.61 -11.65
N SER A 123 5.29 -6.91 -11.62
CA SER A 123 5.81 -8.19 -11.11
C SER A 123 5.49 -8.42 -9.63
N LYS A 124 5.41 -7.36 -8.81
CA LYS A 124 4.97 -7.48 -7.41
C LYS A 124 3.46 -7.73 -7.30
N ILE A 125 2.64 -7.05 -8.09
CA ILE A 125 1.20 -7.26 -8.14
C ILE A 125 0.91 -8.71 -8.52
N GLU A 126 1.55 -9.22 -9.57
CA GLU A 126 1.39 -10.61 -10.01
C GLU A 126 1.79 -11.61 -8.91
N ARG A 127 2.87 -11.35 -8.17
CA ARG A 127 3.27 -12.19 -7.03
C ARG A 127 2.25 -12.14 -5.88
N MET A 128 1.69 -10.98 -5.59
CA MET A 128 0.66 -10.84 -4.55
C MET A 128 -0.66 -11.48 -4.96
N GLN A 129 -1.03 -11.44 -6.25
CA GLN A 129 -2.22 -12.12 -6.79
C GLN A 129 -2.07 -13.65 -6.77
N ASN A 130 -0.88 -14.17 -7.08
CA ASN A 130 -0.61 -15.61 -7.10
C ASN A 130 -0.24 -16.21 -5.74
N GLY A 131 0.02 -15.37 -4.74
CA GLY A 131 0.38 -15.77 -3.37
C GLY A 131 -0.82 -15.79 -2.42
N SER A 132 -0.69 -16.48 -1.28
CA SER A 132 -1.65 -16.29 -0.19
C SER A 132 -1.46 -14.89 0.40
N LEU A 133 -2.56 -14.14 0.51
CA LEU A 133 -2.60 -12.85 1.19
C LEU A 133 -2.52 -13.02 2.72
N THR A 134 -2.75 -14.23 3.23
CA THR A 134 -2.84 -14.52 4.66
C THR A 134 -2.10 -15.80 5.09
N PRO A 135 -0.81 -15.97 4.71
CA PRO A 135 -0.09 -17.24 4.92
C PRO A 135 0.02 -17.64 6.40
N GLY A 136 0.00 -16.66 7.31
CA GLY A 136 -0.04 -16.91 8.75
C GLY A 136 -1.40 -17.44 9.25
N LEU A 137 -2.51 -16.93 8.72
CA LEU A 137 -3.85 -17.44 9.07
C LEU A 137 -4.07 -18.82 8.47
N ASP A 138 -3.63 -19.06 7.23
CA ASP A 138 -3.71 -20.38 6.59
C ASP A 138 -3.03 -21.44 7.46
N ARG A 139 -1.82 -21.15 7.94
CA ARG A 139 -1.08 -22.07 8.82
C ARG A 139 -1.78 -22.24 10.17
N ALA A 140 -2.38 -21.19 10.72
CA ALA A 140 -3.11 -21.28 11.98
C ALA A 140 -4.36 -22.15 11.86
N LEU A 141 -5.13 -22.00 10.77
CA LEU A 141 -6.29 -22.81 10.44
C LEU A 141 -5.91 -24.28 10.22
N GLU A 142 -4.82 -24.55 9.51
CA GLU A 142 -4.28 -25.90 9.31
C GLU A 142 -3.97 -26.58 10.65
N VAL A 143 -3.22 -25.90 11.52
CA VAL A 143 -2.86 -26.41 12.86
C VAL A 143 -4.10 -26.63 13.73
N HIS A 144 -5.09 -25.73 13.64
CA HIS A 144 -6.36 -25.90 14.35
C HIS A 144 -7.15 -27.12 13.84
N GLY A 145 -7.17 -27.36 12.53
CA GLY A 145 -7.79 -28.54 11.91
C GLY A 145 -7.14 -29.86 12.34
N GLU A 146 -5.81 -29.92 12.36
CA GLU A 146 -5.06 -31.08 12.89
C GLU A 146 -5.35 -31.32 14.38
N ARG A 147 -5.47 -30.24 15.16
CA ARG A 147 -5.76 -30.34 16.59
C ARG A 147 -7.21 -30.77 16.84
N LEU A 148 -8.17 -30.29 16.04
CA LEU A 148 -9.57 -30.71 16.12
C LEU A 148 -9.73 -32.19 15.77
N SER A 149 -9.11 -32.66 14.68
CA SER A 149 -9.13 -34.07 14.29
C SER A 149 -8.53 -34.98 15.38
N SER A 150 -7.40 -34.56 15.97
CA SER A 150 -6.78 -35.28 17.10
C SER A 150 -7.69 -35.36 18.33
N LEU A 151 -8.39 -34.28 18.68
CA LEU A 151 -9.31 -34.27 19.83
C LEU A 151 -10.57 -35.11 19.57
N ARG A 152 -11.09 -35.12 18.34
CA ARG A 152 -12.23 -35.96 17.94
C ARG A 152 -11.87 -37.44 17.99
N LEU A 153 -10.69 -37.82 17.48
CA LEU A 153 -10.16 -39.19 17.62
C LEU A 153 -10.01 -39.62 19.09
N LEU A 154 -9.60 -38.70 19.97
CA LEU A 154 -9.56 -38.97 21.41
C LEU A 154 -10.95 -39.21 22.00
N LEU A 155 -11.97 -38.47 21.57
CA LEU A 155 -13.37 -38.66 22.02
C LEU A 155 -13.98 -40.00 21.56
N GLU A 156 -13.52 -40.52 20.43
CA GLU A 156 -13.88 -41.85 19.93
C GLU A 156 -13.23 -42.98 20.73
N SER A 157 -12.15 -42.70 21.48
CA SER A 157 -11.51 -43.70 22.33
C SER A 157 -12.38 -44.07 23.54
N SER A 158 -12.49 -45.37 23.81
CA SER A 158 -13.37 -45.94 24.84
C SER A 158 -12.84 -45.85 26.28
N ASN A 159 -11.65 -45.28 26.50
CA ASN A 159 -10.95 -45.28 27.80
C ASN A 159 -11.03 -43.94 28.55
N LEU A 160 -11.92 -43.03 28.17
CA LEU A 160 -12.07 -41.73 28.82
C LEU A 160 -13.12 -41.77 29.94
N THR A 161 -12.81 -41.12 31.07
CA THR A 161 -13.83 -40.86 32.09
C THR A 161 -14.79 -39.76 31.62
N ASP A 162 -16.01 -39.72 32.16
CA ASP A 162 -17.00 -38.70 31.81
C ASP A 162 -16.49 -37.27 32.01
N GLN A 163 -15.70 -37.04 33.06
CA GLN A 163 -15.08 -35.75 33.33
C GLN A 163 -14.01 -35.37 32.29
N GLN A 164 -13.24 -36.35 31.80
CA GLN A 164 -12.26 -36.14 30.73
C GLN A 164 -12.94 -35.88 29.39
N ARG A 165 -14.00 -36.65 29.08
CA ARG A 165 -14.83 -36.48 27.88
C ARG A 165 -15.43 -35.07 27.83
N ALA A 166 -16.09 -34.62 28.89
CA ALA A 166 -16.66 -33.28 28.97
C ALA A 166 -15.61 -32.16 28.80
N LYS A 167 -14.40 -32.35 29.35
CA LYS A 167 -13.29 -31.38 29.19
C LYS A 167 -12.76 -31.33 27.76
N ILE A 168 -12.72 -32.47 27.07
CA ILE A 168 -12.31 -32.54 25.67
C ILE A 168 -13.39 -31.93 24.78
N GLU A 169 -14.67 -32.22 24.99
CA GLU A 169 -15.80 -31.63 24.28
C GLU A 169 -15.82 -30.09 24.40
N MET A 170 -15.61 -29.56 25.61
CA MET A 170 -15.47 -28.11 25.81
C MET A 170 -14.30 -27.52 25.03
N ARG A 171 -13.15 -28.23 24.95
CA ARG A 171 -11.99 -27.77 24.18
C ARG A 171 -12.25 -27.83 22.68
N VAL A 172 -12.95 -28.86 22.20
CA VAL A 172 -13.38 -28.99 20.81
C VAL A 172 -14.29 -27.82 20.46
N SER A 173 -15.34 -27.58 21.23
CA SER A 173 -16.27 -26.46 20.99
C SER A 173 -15.57 -25.10 20.98
N LYS A 174 -14.66 -24.83 21.92
CA LYS A 174 -13.87 -23.59 21.93
C LYS A 174 -12.96 -23.49 20.70
N LEU A 175 -12.33 -24.59 20.29
CA LEU A 175 -11.42 -24.59 19.15
C LEU A 175 -12.19 -24.47 17.83
N GLU A 176 -13.39 -25.05 17.70
CA GLU A 176 -14.29 -24.88 16.57
C GLU A 176 -14.69 -23.41 16.41
N ASN A 177 -15.19 -22.77 17.47
CA ASN A 177 -15.55 -21.35 17.44
C ASN A 177 -14.36 -20.45 17.07
N ASN A 178 -13.18 -20.70 17.65
CA ASN A 178 -11.98 -19.95 17.28
C ASN A 178 -11.56 -20.18 15.82
N THR A 179 -11.77 -21.37 15.27
CA THR A 179 -11.42 -21.70 13.88
C THR A 179 -12.40 -21.05 12.91
N GLU A 180 -13.69 -21.03 13.27
CA GLU A 180 -14.73 -20.30 12.54
C GLU A 180 -14.42 -18.80 12.49
N HIS A 181 -14.10 -18.19 13.63
CA HIS A 181 -13.74 -16.78 13.67
C HIS A 181 -12.46 -16.46 12.85
N LEU A 182 -11.43 -17.32 12.91
CA LEU A 182 -10.24 -17.15 12.07
C LEU A 182 -10.54 -17.32 10.58
N SER A 183 -11.48 -18.20 10.22
CA SER A 183 -11.95 -18.37 8.85
C SER A 183 -12.66 -17.13 8.34
N GLU A 184 -13.56 -16.53 9.14
CA GLU A 184 -14.22 -15.28 8.80
C GLU A 184 -13.21 -14.14 8.61
N LEU A 185 -12.26 -14.00 9.54
CA LEU A 185 -11.19 -13.01 9.44
C LEU A 185 -10.33 -13.22 8.19
N ARG A 186 -10.06 -14.48 7.81
CA ARG A 186 -9.33 -14.80 6.58
C ARG A 186 -10.06 -14.26 5.35
N VAL A 187 -11.35 -14.57 5.22
CA VAL A 187 -12.18 -14.09 4.09
C VAL A 187 -12.23 -12.57 4.06
N GLU A 188 -12.39 -11.93 5.22
CA GLU A 188 -12.41 -10.47 5.30
C GLU A 188 -11.08 -9.84 4.87
N ILE A 189 -9.95 -10.42 5.28
CA ILE A 189 -8.62 -9.92 4.88
C ILE A 189 -8.36 -10.20 3.40
N GLU A 190 -8.76 -11.36 2.87
CA GLU A 190 -8.65 -11.68 1.44
C GLU A 190 -9.44 -10.69 0.60
N ASN A 191 -10.73 -10.47 0.89
CA ASN A 191 -11.57 -9.50 0.16
C ASN A 191 -10.97 -8.09 0.20
N ARG A 192 -10.55 -7.62 1.38
CA ARG A 192 -9.91 -6.29 1.51
C ARG A 192 -8.57 -6.23 0.77
N GLY A 193 -7.84 -7.34 0.72
CA GLY A 193 -6.56 -7.45 0.04
C GLY A 193 -6.74 -7.40 -1.48
N GLU A 194 -7.72 -8.12 -2.01
CA GLU A 194 -8.13 -8.10 -3.41
C GLU A 194 -8.56 -6.70 -3.85
N ASP A 195 -9.43 -6.04 -3.08
CA ASP A 195 -9.85 -4.65 -3.36
C ASP A 195 -8.65 -3.69 -3.43
N ARG A 196 -7.69 -3.85 -2.52
CA ARG A 196 -6.46 -3.03 -2.50
C ARG A 196 -5.57 -3.33 -3.69
N LEU A 197 -5.41 -4.59 -4.07
CA LEU A 197 -4.63 -4.99 -5.24
C LEU A 197 -5.24 -4.45 -6.52
N GLN A 198 -6.56 -4.57 -6.67
CA GLN A 198 -7.27 -4.05 -7.84
C GLN A 198 -7.13 -2.51 -7.95
N ARG A 199 -7.23 -1.78 -6.83
CA ARG A 199 -6.98 -0.34 -6.81
C ARG A 199 -5.54 0.01 -7.20
N LEU A 200 -4.57 -0.78 -6.74
CA LEU A 200 -3.16 -0.57 -7.06
C LEU A 200 -2.86 -0.85 -8.53
N GLU A 201 -3.44 -1.92 -9.08
CA GLU A 201 -3.37 -2.28 -10.50
C GLU A 201 -3.95 -1.17 -11.38
N ASN A 202 -5.18 -0.73 -11.12
CA ASN A 202 -5.81 0.37 -11.85
C ASN A 202 -4.99 1.68 -11.79
N ARG A 203 -4.38 1.98 -10.63
CA ARG A 203 -3.52 3.17 -10.50
C ARG A 203 -2.21 3.00 -11.27
N THR A 204 -1.67 1.78 -11.34
CA THR A 204 -0.44 1.47 -12.09
C THR A 204 -0.68 1.60 -13.58
N GLU A 205 -1.80 1.07 -14.08
CA GLU A 205 -2.22 1.19 -15.48
C GLU A 205 -2.38 2.65 -15.91
N ARG A 206 -3.09 3.47 -15.12
CA ARG A 206 -3.24 4.92 -15.38
C ARG A 206 -1.90 5.66 -15.44
N VAL A 207 -0.95 5.30 -14.58
CA VAL A 207 0.38 5.92 -14.59
C VAL A 207 1.16 5.49 -15.82
N ASN A 208 1.07 4.21 -16.19
CA ASN A 208 1.70 3.66 -17.39
C ASN A 208 1.18 4.37 -18.67
N GLU A 209 -0.13 4.47 -18.83
CA GLU A 209 -0.75 5.21 -19.94
C GLU A 209 -0.29 6.67 -20.01
N SER A 210 -0.12 7.33 -18.86
CA SER A 210 0.40 8.70 -18.83
C SER A 210 1.85 8.77 -19.32
N GLY A 211 2.66 7.76 -19.02
CA GLY A 211 4.01 7.57 -19.57
C GLY A 211 4.01 7.48 -21.09
N ASP A 212 3.15 6.63 -21.65
CA ASP A 212 3.04 6.43 -23.11
C ASP A 212 2.63 7.72 -23.84
N ARG A 213 1.68 8.49 -23.29
CA ARG A 213 1.29 9.79 -23.86
C ARG A 213 2.45 10.80 -23.85
N VAL A 214 3.30 10.78 -22.82
CA VAL A 214 4.48 11.67 -22.76
C VAL A 214 5.51 11.24 -23.80
N ARG A 215 5.73 9.93 -23.94
CA ARG A 215 6.62 9.36 -24.96
C ARG A 215 6.19 9.77 -26.37
N GLU A 216 4.91 9.61 -26.70
CA GLU A 216 4.36 10.00 -28.00
C GLU A 216 4.57 11.51 -28.28
N ARG A 217 4.37 12.37 -27.27
CA ARG A 217 4.63 13.81 -27.40
C ARG A 217 6.10 14.14 -27.66
N ILE A 218 7.02 13.44 -27.01
CA ILE A 218 8.47 13.62 -27.21
C ILE A 218 8.85 13.20 -28.63
N GLU A 219 8.35 12.05 -29.09
CA GLU A 219 8.63 11.52 -30.43
C GLU A 219 8.10 12.45 -31.53
N ASN A 220 6.88 12.98 -31.38
CA ASN A 220 6.30 13.94 -32.32
C ASN A 220 7.09 15.26 -32.37
N ARG A 221 7.56 15.77 -31.23
CA ARG A 221 8.42 16.98 -31.20
C ARG A 221 9.80 16.75 -31.80
N SER A 222 10.40 15.58 -31.58
CA SER A 222 11.69 15.22 -32.18
C SER A 222 11.60 15.14 -33.71
N ARG A 223 10.50 14.60 -34.23
CA ARG A 223 10.22 14.50 -35.67
C ARG A 223 9.89 15.85 -36.33
N ASN A 224 9.13 16.72 -35.68
CA ASN A 224 8.79 18.04 -36.24
C ASN A 224 9.89 19.10 -36.06
N GLY A 225 10.63 19.05 -34.94
CA GLY A 225 11.72 20.00 -34.66
C GLY A 225 12.96 19.86 -35.55
N SER A 226 13.03 18.80 -36.37
CA SER A 226 14.07 18.61 -37.38
C SER A 226 13.75 19.23 -38.75
N ASN A 227 12.57 19.85 -38.90
CA ASN A 227 12.13 20.54 -40.11
C ASN A 227 11.98 22.07 -39.94
N ASP A 228 12.25 22.61 -38.75
CA ASP A 228 12.15 24.04 -38.43
C ASP A 228 13.52 24.65 -38.15
N SER A 229 14.38 24.59 -39.18
CA SER A 229 15.66 25.30 -39.19
C SER A 229 15.67 26.31 -40.33
N SER A 230 14.81 27.33 -40.23
CA SER A 230 15.05 28.71 -40.68
C SER A 230 13.73 29.38 -41.03
N GLU A 231 13.15 30.15 -40.12
CA GLU A 231 12.64 31.48 -40.43
C GLU A 231 12.41 32.23 -39.11
N ASP A 232 13.26 33.24 -38.92
CA ASP A 232 13.17 34.29 -37.93
C ASP A 232 11.86 35.05 -38.17
N ASP A 233 10.78 34.66 -37.50
CA ASP A 233 9.53 35.44 -37.49
C ASP A 233 9.14 35.79 -36.05
N SER A 234 9.50 37.01 -35.71
CA SER A 234 9.01 37.75 -34.58
C SER A 234 7.48 37.93 -34.68
N SER A 235 6.71 37.11 -33.98
CA SER A 235 5.31 37.45 -33.70
C SER A 235 4.99 37.22 -32.23
N GLU A 236 4.62 38.35 -31.63
CA GLU A 236 4.03 38.57 -30.32
C GLU A 236 2.85 37.63 -30.05
N ASP A 237 2.80 37.11 -28.82
CA ASP A 237 1.63 37.21 -27.93
C ASP A 237 0.26 36.78 -28.50
N ASP A 238 -0.27 35.62 -28.09
CA ASP A 238 -1.56 35.62 -27.38
C ASP A 238 -1.75 34.30 -26.62
N SER A 239 -2.01 34.47 -25.32
CA SER A 239 -2.20 33.43 -24.32
C SER A 239 -3.68 33.16 -24.15
N SER A 240 -4.16 31.97 -24.51
CA SER A 240 -5.44 31.44 -24.01
C SER A 240 -5.62 29.96 -24.35
N ASP A 241 -4.94 29.08 -23.61
CA ASP A 241 -5.38 27.69 -23.50
C ASP A 241 -6.30 27.58 -22.28
N ASP A 242 -7.60 27.71 -22.56
CA ASP A 242 -8.72 27.35 -21.71
C ASP A 242 -8.60 25.87 -21.31
N PHE A 243 -8.11 25.64 -20.09
CA PHE A 243 -8.14 24.34 -19.46
C PHE A 243 -9.59 24.06 -19.03
N ALA A 244 -10.35 23.39 -19.89
CA ALA A 244 -11.67 22.88 -19.53
C ALA A 244 -11.51 21.89 -18.38
N GLU A 245 -11.94 22.31 -17.19
CA GLU A 245 -12.13 21.45 -16.04
C GLU A 245 -13.26 20.47 -16.38
N ASP A 246 -12.90 19.22 -16.70
CA ASP A 246 -13.84 18.11 -16.70
C ASP A 246 -14.31 17.88 -15.25
N ASP A 247 -15.48 18.46 -14.98
CA ASP A 247 -16.31 18.31 -13.80
C ASP A 247 -16.64 16.81 -13.56
N ASN A 248 -15.78 16.15 -12.79
CA ASN A 248 -16.01 14.79 -12.30
C ASN A 248 -17.04 14.84 -11.18
N SER A 249 -18.31 15.01 -11.57
CA SER A 249 -19.47 14.88 -10.70
C SER A 249 -19.48 13.49 -10.09
N THR A 250 -19.14 13.44 -8.80
CA THR A 250 -19.24 12.24 -7.97
C THR A 250 -20.71 12.13 -7.56
N ASP A 251 -21.48 11.38 -8.35
CA ASP A 251 -22.83 10.94 -8.00
C ASP A 251 -22.73 9.80 -6.97
N ASP A 252 -22.59 10.17 -5.70
CA ASP A 252 -22.69 9.27 -4.55
C ASP A 252 -24.10 9.41 -3.93
N SER A 253 -25.10 8.98 -4.71
CA SER A 253 -26.47 8.78 -4.24
C SER A 253 -26.56 7.45 -3.48
N VAL A 254 -26.14 7.44 -2.22
CA VAL A 254 -26.33 6.30 -1.31
C VAL A 254 -27.77 6.31 -0.79
N ASP A 255 -28.63 5.54 -1.44
CA ASP A 255 -29.98 5.21 -0.97
C ASP A 255 -29.91 4.49 0.38
N SER A 256 -30.17 5.24 1.45
CA SER A 256 -30.38 4.71 2.79
C SER A 256 -31.86 4.38 2.99
N GLU A 257 -32.32 3.25 2.45
CA GLU A 257 -33.60 2.67 2.83
C GLU A 257 -33.52 2.09 4.26
N SER A 258 -33.78 2.96 5.24
CA SER A 258 -34.08 2.60 6.62
C SER A 258 -35.48 1.96 6.70
N SER A 259 -35.57 0.67 6.39
CA SER A 259 -36.77 -0.13 6.69
C SER A 259 -36.79 -0.51 8.17
N GLY A 260 -37.43 0.34 8.97
CA GLY A 260 -37.79 0.08 10.36
C GLY A 260 -38.94 -0.93 10.44
N GLY A 261 -38.60 -2.22 10.55
CA GLY A 261 -39.54 -3.27 10.89
C GLY A 261 -39.72 -3.40 12.41
N SER A 262 -40.57 -2.57 13.00
CA SER A 262 -41.03 -2.76 14.38
C SER A 262 -41.91 -4.01 14.45
N VAL A 263 -41.36 -5.06 15.07
CA VAL A 263 -42.06 -6.30 15.36
C VAL A 263 -43.15 -6.07 16.40
N ASN A 264 -44.32 -6.55 16.02
CA ASN A 264 -45.60 -6.51 16.68
C ASN A 264 -45.55 -7.12 18.09
N GLN A 265 -45.95 -6.37 19.12
CA GLN A 265 -46.37 -6.93 20.40
C GLN A 265 -47.78 -7.49 20.25
N SER A 266 -47.99 -8.75 20.61
CA SER A 266 -49.32 -9.30 20.87
C SER A 266 -49.23 -10.31 22.01
N SER A 267 -49.92 -9.92 23.08
CA SER A 267 -50.63 -10.70 24.12
C SER A 267 -49.98 -11.93 24.74
#